data_AF-A4U472-F1
#
_entry.id   AF-A4U472-F1
#
_cell.length_a   1.000
_cell.length_b   1.000
_cell.length_c   1.000
_cell.angle_alpha   90.00
_cell.angle_beta   90.00
_cell.angle_gamma   90.00
#
_symmetry.space_group_name_H-M   'P 1'
#
loop_
_entity.id
_entity.type
_entity.pdbx_description
1 polymer ?
#
loop_
_entity_poly.entity_id
_entity_poly.type
_entity_poly.pdbx_seq_one_letter_code
_entity_poly.pdbx_strand_id
1 'polypeptide(L)' 'MSLITTPNFHQTGKRYFREFSPNDDFYEMLIETHRDLSDEQSNMVNAKLILLLANHIGDMDVLAEAMKAAREDV' A
#
# COMPACT_ATOMS: atom_id res chain seq x y z
N MET A 1 -8.72 12.08 9.32
CA MET A 1 -8.66 10.71 9.90
C MET A 1 -7.22 10.49 10.36
N SER A 2 -6.91 9.58 11.28
CA SER A 2 -5.50 9.32 11.67
C SER A 2 -4.88 8.22 10.83
N LEU A 3 -3.57 8.27 10.60
CA LEU A 3 -2.84 7.20 9.92
C LEU A 3 -2.97 5.87 10.68
N ILE A 4 -3.29 4.79 9.95
CA ILE A 4 -3.29 3.43 10.48
C ILE A 4 -1.98 2.76 10.08
N THR A 5 -1.17 2.37 11.06
CA THR A 5 0.15 1.73 10.85
C THR A 5 0.14 0.22 11.11
N THR A 6 -0.97 -0.31 11.64
CA THR A 6 -1.19 -1.75 11.83
C THR A 6 -1.82 -2.39 10.60
N PRO A 7 -1.62 -3.69 10.34
CA PRO A 7 -2.28 -4.39 9.24
C PRO A 7 -3.80 -4.18 9.26
N ASN A 8 -4.36 -3.68 8.16
CA ASN A 8 -5.78 -3.36 8.03
C ASN A 8 -6.36 -3.80 6.68
N PHE A 9 -5.79 -4.86 6.09
CA PHE A 9 -6.23 -5.39 4.80
C PHE A 9 -7.52 -6.18 4.96
N HIS A 10 -8.51 -5.85 4.14
CA HIS A 10 -9.81 -6.52 4.12
C HIS A 10 -10.44 -6.40 2.73
N GLN A 11 -11.33 -7.32 2.39
CA GLN A 11 -12.11 -7.26 1.16
C GLN A 11 -13.60 -7.35 1.53
N THR A 12 -14.38 -6.36 1.12
CA THR A 12 -15.83 -6.30 1.40
C THR A 12 -16.51 -7.58 0.92
N GLY A 13 -17.20 -8.27 1.83
CA GLY A 13 -17.93 -9.51 1.51
C GLY A 13 -17.09 -10.80 1.55
N LYS A 14 -15.76 -10.73 1.72
CA LYS A 14 -14.90 -11.91 1.89
C LYS A 14 -14.62 -12.14 3.38
N ARG A 15 -14.99 -13.31 3.89
CA ARG A 15 -14.55 -13.77 5.22
C ARG A 15 -13.28 -14.60 5.06
N TYR A 16 -12.20 -14.08 5.61
CA TYR A 16 -10.94 -14.81 5.66
C TYR A 16 -10.95 -15.77 6.84
N PHE A 17 -10.70 -17.05 6.58
CA PHE A 17 -10.62 -18.08 7.64
C PHE A 17 -9.30 -18.03 8.42
N ARG A 18 -8.27 -17.37 7.88
CA ARG A 18 -7.01 -17.07 8.55
C ARG A 18 -6.78 -15.57 8.49
N GLU A 19 -6.41 -14.98 9.63
CA GLU A 19 -6.27 -13.52 9.79
C GLU A 19 -5.17 -12.90 8.91
N PHE A 20 -4.17 -13.67 8.48
CA PHE A 20 -3.05 -13.17 7.67
C PHE A 20 -3.24 -13.26 6.16
N SER A 21 -4.22 -14.04 5.70
CA SER A 21 -4.45 -14.26 4.27
C SER A 21 -4.71 -13.00 3.42
N PRO A 22 -5.38 -11.93 3.92
CA PRO A 22 -5.54 -10.69 3.13
C PRO A 22 -4.21 -9.96 2.90
N ASN A 23 -3.27 -10.06 3.85
CA ASN A 23 -1.96 -9.43 3.72
C ASN A 23 -1.16 -10.16 2.63
N ASP A 24 -1.20 -11.49 2.67
CA ASP A 24 -0.53 -12.34 1.68
C ASP A 24 -1.09 -12.10 0.28
N ASP A 25 -2.42 -12.04 0.13
CA ASP A 25 -3.10 -11.72 -1.14
C ASP A 25 -2.59 -10.38 -1.72
N PHE A 26 -2.45 -9.35 -0.88
CA PHE A 26 -1.97 -8.04 -1.33
C PHE A 26 -0.48 -8.07 -1.71
N TYR A 27 0.37 -8.74 -0.91
CA TYR A 27 1.79 -8.89 -1.24
C TYR A 27 2.00 -9.66 -2.55
N GLU A 28 1.22 -10.70 -2.80
CA GLU A 28 1.24 -11.42 -4.07
C GLU A 28 0.85 -10.49 -5.22
N MET A 29 -0.25 -9.73 -5.11
CA MET A 29 -0.66 -8.76 -6.13
C MET A 29 0.42 -7.70 -6.41
N LEU A 30 1.12 -7.23 -5.38
CA LEU A 30 2.25 -6.31 -5.57
C LEU A 30 3.37 -6.99 -6.35
N ILE A 31 3.82 -8.18 -5.94
CA ILE A 31 4.88 -8.92 -6.63
C ILE A 31 4.52 -9.14 -8.11
N GLU A 32 3.29 -9.55 -8.39
CA GLU A 32 2.81 -9.75 -9.75
C GLU A 32 2.84 -8.45 -10.57
N THR A 33 2.50 -7.31 -9.96
CA THR A 33 2.53 -6.00 -10.62
C THR A 33 3.93 -5.60 -11.06
N HIS A 34 4.95 -6.06 -10.34
CA HIS A 34 6.36 -5.77 -10.63
C HIS A 34 7.05 -6.85 -11.48
N ARG A 35 6.37 -7.96 -11.80
CA ARG A 35 6.95 -9.05 -12.59
C ARG A 35 7.34 -8.56 -13.99
N ASP A 36 8.47 -9.04 -14.47
CA ASP A 36 9.05 -8.74 -15.79
C ASP A 36 9.40 -7.25 -16.02
N LEU A 37 9.43 -6.43 -14.98
CA LEU A 37 9.88 -5.04 -15.04
C LEU A 37 11.38 -4.93 -14.68
N SER A 38 12.07 -4.01 -15.36
CA SER A 38 13.37 -3.51 -14.88
C SER A 38 13.21 -2.70 -13.60
N ASP A 39 14.31 -2.50 -12.88
CA ASP A 39 14.33 -1.69 -11.65
C ASP A 39 13.80 -0.26 -11.88
N GLU A 40 14.14 0.35 -13.02
CA GLU A 40 13.67 1.69 -13.38
C GLU A 40 12.15 1.72 -13.61
N GLN A 41 11.61 0.70 -14.31
CA GLN A 41 10.17 0.56 -14.52
C GLN A 41 9.43 0.26 -13.20
N SER A 42 10.01 -0.58 -12.36
CA SER A 42 9.51 -0.91 -11.03
C SER A 42 9.39 0.35 -10.15
N ASN A 43 10.42 1.20 -10.15
CA ASN A 43 10.39 2.50 -9.45
C ASN A 43 9.33 3.45 -10.02
N MET A 44 9.16 3.49 -11.34
CA MET A 44 8.12 4.28 -11.99
C MET A 44 6.71 3.81 -11.60
N VAL A 45 6.49 2.49 -11.51
CA VAL A 45 5.23 1.91 -11.04
C VAL A 45 4.96 2.31 -9.59
N ASN A 46 5.96 2.22 -8.71
CA ASN A 46 5.83 2.64 -7.31
C ASN A 46 5.44 4.12 -7.18
N ALA A 47 6.11 5.02 -7.91
CA ALA A 47 5.78 6.44 -7.90
C ALA A 47 4.34 6.71 -8.37
N LYS A 48 3.88 6.03 -9.43
CA LYS A 48 2.50 6.14 -9.92
C LYS A 48 1.49 5.60 -8.91
N LEU A 49 1.78 4.44 -8.31
CA LEU A 49 0.92 3.81 -7.32
C LEU A 49 0.75 4.71 -6.09
N ILE A 50 1.83 5.31 -5.59
CA ILE A 50 1.78 6.27 -4.47
C ILE A 50 0.83 7.44 -4.80
N LEU A 51 0.95 8.03 -6.00
CA LEU A 51 0.07 9.14 -6.40
C LEU A 51 -1.40 8.72 -6.53
N LEU A 52 -1.65 7.54 -7.09
CA LEU A 52 -3.01 7.01 -7.22
C LEU A 52 -3.65 6.76 -5.85
N LEU A 53 -2.91 6.15 -4.92
CA LEU A 53 -3.37 5.91 -3.55
C LEU A 53 -3.54 7.21 -2.78
N ALA A 54 -2.64 8.19 -2.94
CA ALA A 54 -2.76 9.50 -2.31
C ALA A 54 -4.05 10.23 -2.76
N ASN A 55 -4.35 10.18 -4.07
CA ASN A 55 -5.59 10.72 -4.60
C ASN A 55 -6.83 9.97 -4.09
N HIS A 56 -6.74 8.65 -3.91
CA HIS A 56 -7.83 7.86 -3.35
C HIS A 56 -8.08 8.16 -1.87
N ILE A 57 -7.02 8.38 -1.08
CA ILE A 57 -7.10 8.75 0.33
C ILE A 57 -7.67 10.16 0.50
N GLY A 58 -7.16 11.14 -0.27
CA GLY A 58 -7.68 12.52 -0.34
C GLY A 58 -7.53 13.38 0.92
N ASP A 59 -7.19 12.79 2.07
CA ASP A 59 -6.98 13.47 3.35
C ASP A 59 -5.50 13.91 3.52
N MET A 60 -5.25 15.22 3.45
CA MET A 60 -3.91 15.79 3.53
C MET A 60 -3.22 15.55 4.87
N ASP A 61 -3.96 15.45 5.97
CA ASP A 61 -3.37 15.20 7.30
C ASP A 61 -2.85 13.76 7.38
N VAL A 62 -3.63 12.79 6.87
CA VAL A 62 -3.20 11.38 6.76
C VAL A 62 -1.95 11.26 5.89
N LEU A 63 -1.90 11.97 4.76
CA LEU A 63 -0.75 11.93 3.86
C LEU A 63 0.50 12.55 4.50
N ALA A 64 0.35 13.65 5.25
CA ALA A 64 1.45 14.27 5.99
C ALA A 64 1.99 13.34 7.09
N GLU A 65 1.11 12.69 7.86
CA GLU A 65 1.50 11.68 8.84
C GLU A 65 2.22 10.50 8.18
N ALA A 66 1.72 10.01 7.05
CA ALA A 66 2.34 8.90 6.31
C ALA A 66 3.75 9.23 5.83
N MET A 67 3.96 10.42 5.25
CA MET A 67 5.29 10.88 4.81
C MET A 67 6.26 11.04 5.98
N LYS A 68 5.77 11.51 7.14
CA LYS A 68 6.58 11.63 8.35
C LYS A 68 7.01 10.25 8.85
N ALA A 69 6.06 9.31 8.97
CA ALA A 69 6.33 7.95 9.40
C ALA A 69 7.31 7.23 8.47
N ALA A 70 7.12 7.36 7.14
CA ALA A 70 8.01 6.75 6.15
C ALA A 70 9.46 7.28 6.19
N ARG A 71 9.68 8.48 6.72
CA ARG A 71 11.02 9.09 6.87
C ARG A 71 11.68 8.76 8.20
N GLU A 72 10.94 8.31 9.21
CA GLU A 72 11.45 8.11 10.56
C GLU A 72 12.51 7.00 10.64
N ASP A 73 12.46 6.02 9.73
CA ASP A 73 13.32 4.83 9.70
C ASP A 73 14.35 4.82 8.54
N VAL A 74 14.68 5.99 7.98
CA VAL A 74 15.70 6.18 6.92
C VAL A 74 16.87 7.01 7.43
#